data_AF-A0A6C0G9G4-F1
#
_entry.id   AF-A0A6C0G9G4-F1
#
_cell.length_a   1.000
_cell.length_b   1.000
_cell.length_c   1.000
_cell.angle_alpha   90.00
_cell.angle_beta   90.00
_cell.angle_gamma   90.00
#
_symmetry.space_group_name_H-M   'P 1'
#
loop_
_entity.id
_entity.type
_entity.pdbx_description
1 polymer ?
#
loop_
_entity_poly.entity_id
_entity_poly.type
_entity_poly.pdbx_seq_one_letter_code
_entity_poly.pdbx_strand_id
1 'polypeptide(L)'
;RLECFSKISYVLPPINLLIRNPCIHFVRYGNRYILAPEGKNGFKRKWINYLLKLWQSNHHYWLKPQRISIRKYYRHSFSFLGYTLGSLFEIVEAKVKMMDNLTITRITFRVFYPKIRTSLLIQFLAKEGFCNNSGFPISRSAWATLSDTDIINRFKFLWKRLFLYYSGSLGLDVLYRIRYILRFSCAKTLAGK
;
A
#
# COMPACT_ATOMS: atom_id res chain seq x y z
N ARG A 1 -7.68 10.84 1.77
CA ARG A 1 -8.44 10.74 0.51
C ARG A 1 -7.56 10.02 -0.51
N LEU A 2 -7.93 8.82 -0.95
CA LEU A 2 -7.24 8.11 -2.03
C LEU A 2 -7.91 8.57 -3.32
N GLU A 3 -7.22 9.38 -4.12
CA GLU A 3 -7.71 9.81 -5.42
C GLU A 3 -7.08 8.89 -6.47
N CYS A 4 -7.85 7.89 -6.89
CA CYS A 4 -7.53 7.05 -8.04
C CYS A 4 -8.13 7.70 -9.29
N PHE A 5 -7.32 8.46 -10.03
CA PHE A 5 -7.69 8.88 -11.37
C PHE A 5 -7.26 7.77 -12.34
N SER A 6 -8.23 7.01 -12.84
CA SER A 6 -7.97 5.86 -13.74
C SER A 6 -7.65 6.28 -15.18
N LYS A 7 -7.75 7.56 -15.53
CA LYS A 7 -7.36 8.06 -16.85
C LYS A 7 -7.21 9.58 -16.78
N ILE A 8 -6.01 10.08 -16.95
CA ILE A 8 -5.78 11.50 -17.18
C ILE A 8 -5.32 11.64 -18.62
N SER A 9 -6.28 11.72 -19.54
CA SER A 9 -6.02 12.12 -20.93
C SER A 9 -6.04 13.64 -20.98
N TYR A 10 -4.90 14.29 -20.70
CA TYR A 10 -4.76 15.69 -21.09
C TYR A 10 -4.47 15.77 -22.59
N VAL A 11 -5.30 16.52 -23.32
CA VAL A 11 -4.90 17.16 -24.57
C VAL A 11 -4.03 18.35 -24.16
N LEU A 12 -2.71 18.19 -24.21
CA LEU A 12 -1.74 19.27 -23.96
C LEU A 12 -1.36 19.94 -25.30
N PRO A 13 -1.07 21.25 -25.30
CA PRO A 13 -0.75 22.01 -26.52
C PRO A 13 0.53 21.50 -27.19
N PRO A 14 0.69 21.74 -28.50
CA PRO A 14 1.57 20.96 -29.37
C PRO A 14 3.04 21.32 -29.16
N ILE A 15 3.67 20.68 -28.19
CA ILE A 15 5.12 20.56 -28.15
C ILE A 15 5.43 19.15 -28.63
N ASN A 16 5.93 19.03 -29.86
CA ASN A 16 6.34 17.83 -30.61
C ASN A 16 6.86 16.65 -29.76
N LEU A 17 5.94 15.94 -29.10
CA LEU A 17 6.19 14.69 -28.40
C LEU A 17 5.19 13.70 -28.98
N LEU A 18 5.63 13.01 -30.03
CA LEU A 18 5.05 11.78 -30.58
C LEU A 18 4.91 10.71 -29.48
N ILE A 19 3.93 10.86 -28.59
CA ILE A 19 3.50 9.79 -27.70
C ILE A 19 2.02 9.58 -27.96
N ARG A 20 1.75 8.71 -28.93
CA ARG A 20 0.42 8.16 -29.20
C ARG A 20 -0.08 7.48 -27.91
N ASN A 21 -1.09 8.06 -27.26
CA ASN A 21 -1.78 7.56 -26.07
C ASN A 21 -0.90 7.24 -24.85
N PRO A 22 -0.56 8.24 -24.03
CA PRO A 22 0.16 8.01 -22.78
C PRO A 22 -0.77 7.40 -21.71
N CYS A 23 -0.81 6.08 -21.59
CA CYS A 23 -1.48 5.42 -20.46
C CYS A 23 -0.57 5.50 -19.21
N ILE A 24 -0.89 6.42 -18.29
CA ILE A 24 -0.19 6.56 -17.01
C ILE A 24 -1.19 6.32 -15.89
N HIS A 25 -0.90 5.34 -15.04
CA HIS A 25 -1.61 5.17 -13.78
C HIS A 25 -0.89 5.95 -12.67
N PHE A 26 -1.65 6.75 -11.93
CA PHE A 26 -1.13 7.59 -10.85
C PHE A 26 -1.90 7.33 -9.56
N VAL A 27 -1.16 7.15 -8.47
CA VAL A 27 -1.72 7.02 -7.13
C VAL A 27 -0.99 8.00 -6.20
N ARG A 28 -1.73 8.88 -5.53
CA ARG A 28 -1.20 9.83 -4.55
C ARG A 28 -1.75 9.56 -3.17
N TYR A 29 -0.86 9.61 -2.17
CA TYR A 29 -1.24 9.64 -0.77
C TYR A 29 -0.34 10.63 -0.02
N GLY A 30 -0.90 11.80 0.31
CA GLY A 30 -0.14 12.92 0.87
C GLY A 30 1.03 13.32 -0.04
N ASN A 31 2.24 13.24 0.50
CA ASN A 31 3.50 13.56 -0.20
C ASN A 31 4.14 12.36 -0.91
N ARG A 32 3.48 11.20 -0.92
CA ARG A 32 3.96 9.99 -1.60
C ARG A 32 3.14 9.74 -2.87
N TYR A 33 3.83 9.41 -3.94
CA TYR A 33 3.22 9.14 -5.25
C TYR A 33 3.78 7.85 -5.85
N ILE A 34 2.91 7.10 -6.52
CA ILE A 34 3.26 6.00 -7.42
C ILE A 34 2.84 6.43 -8.81
N LEU A 35 3.77 6.33 -9.75
CA LEU A 35 3.55 6.53 -11.18
C LEU A 35 3.87 5.22 -11.88
N ALA A 36 2.90 4.68 -12.60
CA ALA A 36 3.06 3.50 -13.44
C ALA A 36 2.77 3.89 -14.90
N PRO A 37 3.78 4.39 -15.63
CA PRO A 37 3.68 4.62 -17.06
C PRO A 37 3.70 3.29 -17.81
N GLU A 38 2.71 3.07 -18.67
CA GLU A 38 2.62 1.92 -19.55
C GLU A 38 3.53 2.15 -20.78
N GLY A 39 4.46 1.24 -21.05
CA GLY A 39 5.36 1.34 -22.22
C GLY A 39 6.75 0.73 -22.04
N LYS A 40 7.51 0.65 -23.15
CA LYS A 40 8.89 0.14 -23.19
C LYS A 40 9.81 0.96 -22.26
N ASN A 41 10.86 0.34 -21.71
CA ASN A 41 11.73 0.96 -20.70
C ASN A 41 12.29 2.35 -21.07
N GLY A 42 12.50 2.65 -22.35
CA GLY A 42 12.95 3.98 -22.80
C GLY A 42 11.95 5.11 -22.52
N PHE A 43 10.64 4.82 -22.47
CA PHE A 43 9.60 5.80 -22.17
C PHE A 43 9.65 6.27 -20.72
N LYS A 44 10.00 5.39 -19.76
CA LYS A 44 10.00 5.73 -18.33
C LYS A 44 10.90 6.92 -18.01
N ARG A 45 12.08 6.97 -18.62
CA ARG A 45 13.05 8.04 -18.38
C ARG A 45 12.62 9.36 -19.05
N LYS A 46 12.05 9.27 -20.25
CA LYS A 46 11.42 10.44 -20.92
C LYS A 46 10.27 11.01 -20.07
N TRP A 47 9.43 10.15 -19.51
CA TRP A 47 8.32 10.57 -18.64
C TRP A 47 8.77 11.24 -17.35
N ILE A 48 9.79 10.69 -16.69
CA ILE A 48 10.34 11.30 -15.48
C ILE A 48 10.90 12.69 -15.79
N ASN A 49 11.64 12.82 -16.90
CA ASN A 49 12.17 14.11 -17.33
C ASN A 49 11.05 15.10 -17.65
N TYR A 50 9.97 14.64 -18.28
CA TYR A 50 8.79 15.46 -18.57
C TYR A 50 8.10 15.95 -17.29
N LEU A 51 7.86 15.05 -16.33
CA LEU A 51 7.25 15.40 -15.04
C LEU A 51 8.13 16.35 -14.22
N LEU A 52 9.45 16.17 -14.25
CA LEU A 52 10.38 17.09 -13.58
C LEU A 52 10.32 18.49 -14.20
N LYS A 53 10.26 18.60 -15.54
CA LYS A 53 10.11 19.89 -16.22
C LYS A 53 8.78 20.57 -15.92
N LEU A 54 7.67 19.83 -15.97
CA LEU A 54 6.34 20.32 -15.59
C LEU A 54 6.29 20.79 -14.13
N TRP A 55 6.95 20.07 -13.24
CA TRP A 55 6.99 20.44 -11.84
C TRP A 55 7.82 21.71 -11.63
N GLN A 56 8.96 21.83 -12.30
CA GLN A 56 9.80 23.02 -12.26
C GLN A 56 9.06 24.25 -12.79
N SER A 57 8.33 24.13 -13.90
CA SER A 57 7.56 25.24 -14.47
C SER A 57 6.44 25.70 -13.55
N ASN A 58 5.77 24.77 -12.86
CA ASN A 58 4.56 25.09 -12.09
C ASN A 58 4.85 25.49 -10.64
N HIS A 59 5.94 24.99 -10.04
CA HIS A 59 6.17 25.13 -8.60
C HIS A 59 7.48 25.79 -8.22
N HIS A 60 8.33 26.18 -9.18
CA HIS A 60 9.67 26.79 -8.95
C HIS A 60 10.58 26.03 -7.94
N TYR A 61 10.17 24.83 -7.51
CA TYR A 61 10.80 24.03 -6.47
C TYR A 61 11.33 22.73 -7.06
N TRP A 62 12.57 22.39 -6.76
CA TRP A 62 13.18 21.17 -7.25
C TRP A 62 12.71 19.94 -6.47
N LEU A 63 12.14 18.96 -7.16
CA LEU A 63 11.95 17.62 -6.61
C LEU A 63 13.33 17.00 -6.38
N LYS A 64 13.68 16.71 -5.11
CA LYS A 64 14.94 16.02 -4.79
C LYS A 64 14.98 14.67 -5.54
N PRO A 65 15.89 14.47 -6.52
CA PRO A 65 15.90 13.28 -7.37
C PRO A 65 16.15 11.99 -6.57
N GLN A 66 16.82 12.09 -5.42
CA GLN A 66 17.02 10.97 -4.47
C GLN A 66 15.72 10.35 -3.95
N ARG A 67 14.58 11.07 -3.98
CA ARG A 67 13.27 10.53 -3.57
C ARG A 67 12.58 9.71 -4.68
N ILE A 68 13.08 9.78 -5.91
CA ILE A 68 12.47 9.13 -7.07
C ILE A 68 13.17 7.79 -7.29
N SER A 69 12.60 6.71 -6.75
CA SER A 69 13.11 5.36 -7.01
C SER A 69 12.44 4.77 -8.26
N ILE A 70 13.21 4.54 -9.32
CA ILE A 70 12.74 3.85 -10.53
C ILE A 70 12.93 2.35 -10.32
N ARG A 71 11.86 1.62 -9.97
CA ARG A 71 11.93 0.16 -9.83
C ARG A 71 11.55 -0.53 -11.15
N LYS A 72 12.33 -1.53 -11.56
CA LYS A 72 11.97 -2.43 -12.65
C LYS A 72 10.92 -3.42 -12.13
N TYR A 73 9.70 -3.31 -12.66
CA TYR A 73 8.47 -3.96 -12.18
C TYR A 73 8.45 -5.50 -12.21
N TYR A 74 9.46 -6.16 -12.77
CA TYR A 74 9.34 -7.58 -13.12
C TYR A 74 9.69 -8.57 -12.02
N ARG A 75 10.41 -8.17 -10.95
CA ARG A 75 10.87 -9.11 -9.89
C ARG A 75 10.96 -8.55 -8.48
N HIS A 76 10.60 -7.29 -8.25
CA HIS A 76 10.88 -6.63 -6.96
C HIS A 76 9.61 -6.12 -6.30
N SER A 77 9.33 -6.62 -5.09
CA SER A 77 8.35 -6.05 -4.19
C SER A 77 8.81 -4.66 -3.71
N PHE A 78 7.87 -3.74 -3.49
CA PHE A 78 8.19 -2.43 -2.92
C PHE A 78 7.23 -2.06 -1.79
N SER A 79 7.73 -1.30 -0.81
CA SER A 79 6.92 -0.86 0.33
C SER A 79 6.23 0.46 0.04
N PHE A 80 4.90 0.51 0.18
CA PHE A 80 4.10 1.71 0.06
C PHE A 80 2.99 1.72 1.12
N LEU A 81 2.87 2.82 1.86
CA LEU A 81 1.83 3.03 2.89
C LEU A 81 1.67 1.86 3.89
N GLY A 82 2.77 1.24 4.33
CA GLY A 82 2.72 0.12 5.27
C GLY A 82 2.45 -1.25 4.62
N TYR A 83 2.12 -1.27 3.32
CA TYR A 83 2.04 -2.48 2.51
C TYR A 83 3.34 -2.76 1.79
N THR A 84 3.59 -4.04 1.55
CA THR A 84 4.56 -4.52 0.58
C THR A 84 3.75 -4.96 -0.64
N LEU A 85 3.84 -4.19 -1.73
CA LEU A 85 3.20 -4.50 -2.99
C LEU A 85 4.11 -5.41 -3.80
N GLY A 86 3.62 -6.60 -4.13
CA GLY A 86 4.27 -7.55 -5.02
C GLY A 86 3.42 -7.81 -6.27
N SER A 87 4.08 -8.22 -7.35
CA SER A 87 3.41 -8.74 -8.55
C SER A 87 3.45 -10.27 -8.49
N LEU A 88 2.29 -10.91 -8.45
CA LEU A 88 2.17 -12.36 -8.57
C LEU A 88 1.38 -12.66 -9.85
N PHE A 89 1.75 -13.73 -10.54
CA PHE A 89 1.01 -14.19 -11.70
C PHE A 89 -0.06 -15.15 -11.23
N GLU A 90 -1.31 -14.85 -11.53
CA GLU A 90 -2.38 -15.84 -11.41
C GLU A 90 -2.68 -16.40 -12.79
N ILE A 91 -2.77 -17.72 -12.83
CA ILE A 91 -3.18 -18.48 -14.00
C ILE A 91 -4.62 -18.90 -13.71
N VAL A 92 -5.56 -18.31 -14.44
CA VAL A 92 -6.96 -18.75 -14.38
C VAL A 92 -7.25 -19.59 -15.61
N GLU A 93 -7.73 -20.81 -15.38
CA GLU A 93 -8.19 -21.68 -16.44
C GLU A 93 -9.63 -21.30 -16.77
N ALA A 94 -9.81 -20.64 -17.92
CA ALA A 94 -11.12 -20.30 -18.44
C ALA A 94 -11.55 -21.35 -19.48
N LYS A 95 -12.68 -22.01 -19.24
CA LYS A 95 -13.29 -22.92 -20.21
C LYS A 95 -14.18 -22.11 -21.15
N VAL A 96 -13.76 -22.01 -22.41
CA VAL A 96 -14.59 -21.40 -23.45
C VAL A 96 -15.34 -22.52 -24.17
N LYS A 97 -16.66 -22.45 -24.10
CA LYS A 97 -17.55 -23.35 -24.84
C LYS A 97 -17.88 -22.70 -26.18
N MET A 98 -17.24 -23.19 -27.24
CA MET A 98 -17.69 -22.91 -28.61
C MET A 98 -18.73 -23.97 -28.99
N MET A 99 -19.63 -23.65 -29.94
CA MET A 99 -20.86 -24.41 -30.25
C MET A 99 -20.67 -25.93 -30.28
N ASP A 100 -19.50 -26.42 -30.75
CA ASP A 100 -19.21 -27.85 -30.86
C ASP A 100 -17.97 -28.35 -30.08
N ASN A 101 -17.20 -27.49 -29.39
CA ASN A 101 -15.97 -27.90 -28.68
C ASN A 101 -15.76 -27.15 -27.35
N LEU A 102 -15.43 -27.90 -26.29
CA LEU A 102 -14.96 -27.35 -25.02
C LEU A 102 -13.44 -27.13 -25.09
N THR A 103 -13.01 -25.88 -25.18
CA THR A 103 -11.57 -25.54 -25.15
C THR A 103 -11.19 -24.96 -23.78
N ILE A 104 -10.19 -25.55 -23.14
CA ILE A 104 -9.61 -25.00 -21.90
C ILE A 104 -8.55 -23.98 -22.31
N THR A 105 -8.85 -22.70 -22.14
CA THR A 105 -7.89 -21.62 -22.38
C THR A 105 -7.30 -21.14 -21.05
N ARG A 106 -5.97 -21.15 -20.94
CA ARG A 106 -5.28 -20.63 -19.76
C ARG A 106 -5.04 -19.13 -19.94
N ILE A 107 -5.77 -18.31 -19.19
CA ILE A 107 -5.57 -16.86 -19.17
C ILE A 107 -4.63 -16.54 -18.01
N THR A 108 -3.50 -15.91 -18.33
CA THR A 108 -2.56 -15.42 -17.31
C THR A 108 -2.78 -13.93 -17.12
N PHE A 109 -3.11 -13.50 -15.90
CA PHE A 109 -3.18 -12.09 -15.55
C PHE A 109 -2.31 -11.77 -14.33
N ARG A 110 -1.84 -10.53 -14.26
CA ARG A 110 -0.99 -10.05 -13.17
C ARG A 110 -1.86 -9.37 -12.13
N VAL A 111 -1.86 -9.91 -10.91
CA VAL A 111 -2.54 -9.30 -9.77
C VAL A 111 -1.53 -8.65 -8.85
N PHE A 112 -1.87 -7.47 -8.36
CA PHE A 112 -1.12 -6.82 -7.29
C PHE A 112 -1.66 -7.25 -5.95
N TYR A 113 -0.79 -7.86 -5.15
CA TYR A 113 -1.15 -8.28 -3.82
C TYR A 113 -0.48 -7.42 -2.76
N PRO A 114 -1.25 -6.62 -1.99
CA PRO A 114 -0.74 -5.92 -0.83
C PRO A 114 -0.53 -6.91 0.32
N LYS A 115 0.73 -7.13 0.71
CA LYS A 115 1.10 -7.92 1.89
C LYS A 115 1.50 -6.99 3.03
N ILE A 116 1.03 -7.25 4.24
CA ILE A 116 1.43 -6.46 5.42
C ILE A 116 2.89 -6.77 5.75
N ARG A 117 3.69 -5.73 5.99
CA ARG A 117 5.04 -5.91 6.53
C ARG A 117 4.99 -5.97 8.06
N THR A 118 4.97 -7.18 8.61
CA THR A 118 4.82 -7.44 10.06
C THR A 118 5.82 -6.69 10.91
N SER A 119 7.09 -6.64 10.50
CA SER A 119 8.14 -5.96 11.28
C SER A 119 7.88 -4.46 11.45
N LEU A 120 7.44 -3.77 10.40
CA LEU A 120 7.11 -2.34 10.46
C LEU A 120 5.93 -2.09 11.40
N LEU A 121 4.95 -2.99 11.39
CA LEU A 121 3.73 -2.84 12.18
C LEU A 121 3.99 -3.13 13.66
N ILE A 122 4.81 -4.13 13.98
CA ILE A 122 5.29 -4.37 15.35
C ILE A 122 6.12 -3.17 15.84
N GLN A 123 7.02 -2.64 15.02
CA GLN A 123 7.83 -1.48 15.40
C GLN A 123 6.97 -0.23 15.64
N PHE A 124 5.90 -0.04 14.85
CA PHE A 124 4.92 1.02 15.07
C PHE A 124 4.21 0.84 16.42
N LEU A 125 3.70 -0.36 16.71
CA LEU A 125 3.03 -0.66 17.99
C LEU A 125 3.97 -0.51 19.19
N ALA A 126 5.24 -0.86 19.03
CA ALA A 126 6.23 -0.73 20.07
C ALA A 126 6.53 0.73 20.39
N LYS A 127 6.64 1.57 19.36
CA LYS A 127 6.81 3.02 19.51
C LYS A 127 5.63 3.67 20.24
N GLU A 128 4.41 3.18 20.01
CA GLU A 128 3.19 3.64 20.68
C GLU A 128 3.00 3.03 22.10
N GLY A 129 3.90 2.15 22.54
CA GLY A 129 3.91 1.56 23.88
C GLY A 129 2.96 0.38 24.08
N PHE A 130 2.47 -0.26 23.01
CA PHE A 130 1.60 -1.45 23.13
C PHE A 130 2.39 -2.77 23.27
N CYS A 131 3.62 -2.80 22.78
CA CYS A 131 4.50 -3.96 22.86
C CYS A 131 5.98 -3.55 22.96
N ASN A 132 6.87 -4.51 23.21
CA ASN A 132 8.31 -4.29 23.07
C ASN A 132 8.76 -4.45 21.60
N ASN A 133 10.03 -4.15 21.32
CA ASN A 133 10.62 -4.27 19.98
C ASN A 133 10.54 -5.69 19.39
N SER A 134 10.45 -6.72 20.23
CA SER A 134 10.25 -8.13 19.83
C SER A 134 8.78 -8.51 19.58
N GLY A 135 7.82 -7.62 19.89
CA GLY A 135 6.39 -7.83 19.69
C GLY A 135 5.67 -8.54 20.84
N PHE A 136 6.25 -8.57 22.04
CA PHE A 136 5.56 -9.01 23.25
C PHE A 136 4.72 -7.86 23.86
N PRO A 137 3.48 -8.14 24.29
CA PRO A 137 2.57 -7.12 24.80
C PRO A 137 3.02 -6.53 26.15
N ILE A 138 2.93 -5.21 26.27
CA ILE A 138 3.25 -4.42 27.47
C ILE A 138 1.96 -3.76 27.99
N SER A 139 1.86 -3.55 29.31
CA SER A 139 0.80 -2.73 29.90
C SER A 139 1.00 -1.25 29.56
N ARG A 140 -0.05 -0.61 29.09
CA ARG A 140 -0.13 0.84 28.91
C ARG A 140 -0.56 1.55 30.20
N SER A 141 0.36 1.66 31.16
CA SER A 141 0.13 2.31 32.47
C SER A 141 -0.41 3.74 32.35
N ALA A 142 -0.05 4.47 31.29
CA ALA A 142 -0.58 5.82 31.01
C ALA A 142 -2.12 5.87 30.86
N TRP A 143 -2.77 4.73 30.60
CA TRP A 143 -4.23 4.61 30.50
C TRP A 143 -4.87 3.99 31.75
N ALA A 144 -4.10 3.57 32.75
CA ALA A 144 -4.62 2.95 33.97
C ALA A 144 -5.49 3.89 34.81
N THR A 145 -5.32 5.22 34.63
CA THR A 145 -6.14 6.25 35.29
C THR A 145 -7.55 6.37 34.71
N LEU A 146 -7.82 5.79 33.54
CA LEU A 146 -9.14 5.82 32.92
C LEU A 146 -10.07 4.77 33.54
N SER A 147 -11.38 4.91 33.28
CA SER A 147 -12.35 3.87 33.63
C SER A 147 -12.10 2.59 32.81
N ASP A 148 -12.48 1.44 33.36
CA ASP A 148 -12.23 0.15 32.72
C ASP A 148 -12.96 0.04 31.37
N THR A 149 -14.16 0.62 31.29
CA THR A 149 -14.94 0.70 30.05
C THR A 149 -14.24 1.58 29.02
N ASP A 150 -13.68 2.72 29.42
CA ASP A 150 -12.94 3.62 28.51
C ASP A 150 -11.65 2.97 27.99
N ILE A 151 -10.92 2.25 28.85
CA ILE A 151 -9.73 1.49 28.45
C ILE A 151 -10.10 0.48 27.36
N ILE A 152 -11.12 -0.35 27.62
CA ILE A 152 -11.58 -1.37 26.68
C ILE A 152 -12.05 -0.74 25.36
N ASN A 153 -12.82 0.35 25.44
CA ASN A 153 -13.34 1.04 24.26
C ASN A 153 -12.23 1.63 23.39
N ARG A 154 -11.19 2.21 24.00
CA ARG A 154 -10.02 2.72 23.28
C ARG A 154 -9.26 1.61 22.55
N PHE A 155 -9.03 0.47 23.20
CA PHE A 155 -8.39 -0.69 22.56
C PHE A 155 -9.26 -1.27 21.42
N LYS A 156 -10.58 -1.40 21.63
CA LYS A 156 -11.52 -1.84 20.58
C LYS A 156 -11.51 -0.90 19.38
N PHE A 157 -11.52 0.40 19.61
CA PHE A 157 -11.48 1.42 18.56
C PHE A 157 -10.17 1.35 17.75
N LEU A 158 -9.03 1.20 18.43
CA LEU A 158 -7.73 1.08 17.79
C LEU A 158 -7.64 -0.18 16.92
N TRP A 159 -8.10 -1.33 17.43
CA TRP A 159 -8.19 -2.56 16.64
C TRP A 159 -9.10 -2.38 15.42
N LYS A 160 -10.27 -1.77 15.57
CA LYS A 160 -11.22 -1.54 14.46
C LYS A 160 -10.58 -0.69 13.35
N ARG A 161 -9.84 0.36 13.69
CA ARG A 161 -9.13 1.19 12.69
C ARG A 161 -8.04 0.42 11.96
N LEU A 162 -7.23 -0.36 12.68
CA LEU A 162 -6.18 -1.17 12.07
C LEU A 162 -6.77 -2.25 11.17
N PHE A 163 -7.81 -2.95 11.63
CA PHE A 163 -8.51 -3.96 10.86
C PHE A 163 -9.11 -3.39 9.58
N LEU A 164 -9.82 -2.26 9.65
CA LEU A 164 -10.40 -1.62 8.47
C LEU A 164 -9.35 -1.14 7.48
N TYR A 165 -8.19 -0.70 7.96
CA TYR A 165 -7.11 -0.29 7.07
C TYR A 165 -6.52 -1.48 6.33
N TYR A 166 -6.18 -2.55 7.06
CA TYR A 166 -5.43 -3.70 6.57
C TYR A 166 -6.27 -4.89 6.09
N SER A 167 -7.60 -4.79 6.13
CA SER A 167 -8.52 -5.85 5.70
C SER A 167 -8.34 -6.26 4.24
N GLY A 168 -7.91 -5.35 3.38
CA GLY A 168 -7.66 -5.61 1.95
C GLY A 168 -6.34 -6.31 1.63
N SER A 169 -5.65 -6.89 2.62
CA SER A 169 -4.34 -7.52 2.43
C SER A 169 -4.38 -9.05 2.34
N LEU A 170 -3.41 -9.63 1.62
CA LEU A 170 -3.19 -11.08 1.65
C LEU A 170 -2.40 -11.48 2.90
N GLY A 171 -2.91 -12.47 3.62
CA GLY A 171 -2.28 -13.05 4.81
C GLY A 171 -2.77 -12.41 6.11
N LEU A 172 -3.85 -12.97 6.67
CA LEU A 172 -4.49 -12.49 7.90
C LEU A 172 -3.71 -12.83 9.18
N ASP A 173 -2.72 -13.72 9.11
CA ASP A 173 -1.91 -14.16 10.27
C ASP A 173 -1.28 -12.99 11.03
N VAL A 174 -0.85 -11.97 10.29
CA VAL A 174 -0.28 -10.75 10.85
C VAL A 174 -1.32 -9.98 11.66
N LEU A 175 -2.55 -9.89 11.15
CA LEU A 175 -3.66 -9.25 11.85
C LEU A 175 -4.06 -10.03 13.10
N TYR A 176 -4.04 -11.36 13.05
CA TYR A 176 -4.26 -12.18 14.24
C TYR A 176 -3.20 -11.94 15.32
N ARG A 177 -1.92 -11.86 14.94
CA ARG A 177 -0.83 -11.54 15.88
C ARG A 177 -0.99 -10.14 16.49
N ILE A 178 -1.38 -9.14 15.70
CA ILE A 178 -1.63 -7.78 16.20
C ILE A 178 -2.83 -7.76 17.15
N ARG A 179 -3.91 -8.47 16.79
CA ARG A 179 -5.09 -8.60 17.64
C ARG A 179 -4.72 -9.21 19.00
N TYR A 180 -3.86 -10.23 18.98
CA TYR A 180 -3.33 -10.86 20.20
C TYR A 180 -2.56 -9.84 21.05
N ILE A 181 -1.61 -9.10 20.46
CA ILE A 181 -0.81 -8.09 21.17
C ILE A 181 -1.73 -7.06 21.85
N LEU A 182 -2.70 -6.51 21.11
CA LEU A 182 -3.60 -5.50 21.65
C LEU A 182 -4.50 -6.04 22.78
N ARG A 183 -5.01 -7.26 22.64
CA ARG A 183 -5.83 -7.90 23.69
C ARG A 183 -5.04 -8.14 24.97
N PHE A 184 -3.83 -8.66 24.85
CA PHE A 184 -2.98 -8.91 26.02
C PHE A 184 -2.46 -7.62 26.65
N SER A 185 -2.13 -6.61 25.84
CA SER A 185 -1.79 -5.28 26.35
C SER A 185 -2.94 -4.68 27.17
N CYS A 186 -4.18 -4.79 26.66
CA CYS A 186 -5.40 -4.39 27.37
C CYS A 186 -5.62 -5.16 28.68
N ALA A 187 -5.44 -6.49 28.67
CA ALA A 187 -5.58 -7.30 29.89
C ALA A 187 -4.54 -6.90 30.94
N LYS A 188 -3.28 -6.73 30.53
CA LYS A 188 -2.20 -6.28 31.41
C LYS A 188 -2.43 -4.87 31.98
N THR A 189 -3.05 -3.96 31.22
CA THR A 189 -3.43 -2.64 31.76
C THR A 189 -4.51 -2.72 32.81
N LEU A 190 -5.52 -3.57 32.61
CA LEU A 190 -6.61 -3.71 33.55
C LEU A 190 -6.15 -4.42 34.83
N ALA A 191 -5.27 -5.40 34.71
CA ALA A 191 -4.70 -6.13 35.86
C ALA A 191 -3.64 -5.32 36.64
N GLY A 192 -3.04 -4.31 36.01
CA GLY A 192 -2.03 -3.45 36.62
C GLY A 192 -2.58 -2.15 37.20
N LYS A 193 -3.90 -2.01 37.23
CA LYS A 193 -4.63 -0.94 37.93
C LYS A 193 -4.96 -1.42 39.34
#